data_AF-A0A146UWP5-F1
#
_entry.id   AF-A0A146UWP5-F1
#
_cell.length_a   1.000
_cell.length_b   1.000
_cell.length_c   1.000
_cell.angle_alpha   90.00
_cell.angle_beta   90.00
_cell.angle_gamma   90.00
#
_symmetry.space_group_name_H-M   'P 1'
#
loop_
_entity.id
_entity.type
_entity.pdbx_description
1 polymer ?
#
loop_
_entity_poly.entity_id
_entity_poly.type
_entity_poly.pdbx_seq_one_letter_code
_entity_poly.pdbx_strand_id
1 'polypeptide(L)'
;MRTKPTRRVCVLLPNKQHLDCSVRMRARGQEVMNAVLRQLGVGDLQVFGLALLRDNEYLFLDLEEKLSKYFGKIWSRKSLSVPFILFLRVKFYLESGLLILSSKVQQLYYWELRQKALHSQSRHQEALFFQLAASALQADVGDLERQEGGEEKQESMQYFLPEDYFPPWLINHRGRNFLLQHSPALHGELRGLPPSRAILQYLKEASGLQDGALTFYRMKQGKKERRSSILLGVALTGVHVYQEVEGKQCALFFFTWSDIEHFTFQVGFLEASHSFSYVDLT
;
A
#
# COMPACT_ATOMS: atom_id res chain seq x y z
N MET A 1 41.39 12.21 12.75
CA MET A 1 40.68 11.09 12.08
C MET A 1 39.82 11.66 10.94
N ARG A 2 40.05 11.26 9.68
CA ARG A 2 39.19 11.71 8.56
C ARG A 2 37.82 11.01 8.67
N THR A 3 36.76 11.78 8.90
CA THR A 3 35.39 11.30 8.83
C THR A 3 35.11 10.79 7.41
N LYS A 4 34.67 9.52 7.31
CA LYS A 4 34.32 8.93 6.01
C LYS A 4 33.08 9.68 5.46
N PRO A 5 33.04 10.01 4.16
CA PRO A 5 31.92 10.76 3.59
C PRO A 5 30.61 9.98 3.75
N THR A 6 29.59 10.65 4.29
CA THR A 6 28.24 10.14 4.50
C THR A 6 27.23 10.84 3.60
N ARG A 7 26.08 10.19 3.39
CA ARG A 7 24.93 10.68 2.65
C ARG A 7 23.69 10.61 3.52
N ARG A 8 22.84 11.61 3.40
CA ARG A 8 21.50 11.60 3.97
C ARG A 8 20.52 10.96 2.98
N VAL A 9 19.76 10.00 3.48
CA VAL A 9 18.67 9.32 2.78
C VAL A 9 17.42 9.50 3.64
N CYS A 10 16.40 10.13 3.08
CA CYS A 10 15.09 10.30 3.70
C CYS A 10 14.22 9.10 3.33
N VAL A 11 13.69 8.39 4.31
CA VAL A 11 12.78 7.26 4.12
C VAL A 11 11.37 7.70 4.48
N LEU A 12 10.48 7.80 3.50
CA LEU A 12 9.07 8.10 3.70
C LEU A 12 8.33 6.84 4.15
N LEU A 13 7.58 6.97 5.24
CA LEU A 13 6.77 5.90 5.83
C LEU A 13 5.32 5.94 5.32
N PRO A 14 4.57 4.82 5.39
CA PRO A 14 3.17 4.77 4.97
C PRO A 14 2.25 5.79 5.66
N ASN A 15 2.58 6.18 6.89
CA ASN A 15 1.83 7.17 7.68
C ASN A 15 2.23 8.62 7.37
N LYS A 16 2.88 8.89 6.23
CA LYS A 16 3.38 10.20 5.76
C LYS A 16 4.48 10.81 6.63
N GLN A 17 4.94 10.14 7.68
CA GLN A 17 6.14 10.52 8.42
C GLN A 17 7.40 10.13 7.64
N HIS A 18 8.56 10.60 8.11
CA HIS A 18 9.84 10.28 7.49
C HIS A 18 10.93 10.00 8.52
N LEU A 19 11.90 9.20 8.11
CA LEU A 19 13.11 8.90 8.89
C LEU A 19 14.34 9.32 8.10
N ASP A 20 15.21 10.11 8.74
CA ASP A 20 16.48 10.49 8.13
C ASP A 20 17.57 9.47 8.50
N CYS A 21 18.17 8.90 7.46
CA CYS A 21 19.23 7.90 7.57
C CYS A 21 20.56 8.50 7.07
N SER A 22 21.61 8.40 7.87
CA SER A 22 22.98 8.76 7.46
C SER A 22 23.75 7.50 7.12
N VAL A 23 24.14 7.34 5.85
CA VAL A 23 24.81 6.12 5.35
C VAL A 23 26.11 6.45 4.63
N ARG A 24 27.00 5.48 4.50
CA ARG A 24 28.29 5.67 3.81
C ARG A 24 28.09 5.75 2.29
N MET A 25 29.03 6.37 1.58
CA MET A 25 29.02 6.43 0.11
C MET A 25 28.95 5.07 -0.60
N ARG A 26 29.41 3.99 0.05
CA ARG A 26 29.38 2.62 -0.49
C ARG A 26 28.25 1.77 0.09
N ALA A 27 27.30 2.41 0.77
CA ALA A 27 26.26 1.71 1.50
C ALA A 27 25.37 0.87 0.59
N ARG A 28 24.97 -0.29 1.11
CA ARG A 28 23.94 -1.15 0.55
C ARG A 28 22.56 -0.75 1.06
N GLY A 29 21.51 -1.22 0.40
CA GLY A 29 20.13 -1.05 0.88
C GLY A 29 19.96 -1.54 2.33
N GLN A 30 20.63 -2.62 2.71
CA GLN A 30 20.61 -3.18 4.06
C GLN A 30 21.05 -2.18 5.15
N GLU A 31 21.99 -1.29 4.88
CA GLU A 31 22.44 -0.29 5.85
C GLU A 31 21.34 0.73 6.17
N VAL A 32 20.54 1.11 5.15
CA VAL A 32 19.36 1.97 5.34
C VAL A 32 18.28 1.21 6.10
N MET A 33 18.00 -0.04 5.71
CA MET A 33 17.00 -0.88 6.39
C MET A 33 17.33 -1.03 7.88
N ASN A 34 18.59 -1.32 8.22
CA ASN A 34 19.03 -1.41 9.61
C ASN A 34 18.87 -0.08 10.38
N ALA A 35 19.06 1.06 9.71
CA ALA A 35 18.82 2.37 10.33
C ALA A 35 17.32 2.63 10.57
N VAL A 36 16.46 2.21 9.64
CA VAL A 36 14.99 2.27 9.78
C VAL A 36 14.53 1.39 10.93
N LEU A 37 14.96 0.12 11.00
CA LEU A 37 14.63 -0.82 12.08
C LEU A 37 14.98 -0.25 13.46
N ARG A 38 16.20 0.30 13.62
CA ARG A 38 16.63 0.93 14.87
C ARG A 38 15.78 2.14 15.25
N GLN A 39 15.47 3.02 14.30
CA GLN A 39 14.66 4.22 14.57
C GLN A 39 13.20 3.88 14.89
N LEU A 40 12.65 2.82 14.29
CA LEU A 40 11.30 2.34 14.58
C LEU A 40 11.21 1.50 15.85
N GLY A 41 12.35 1.02 16.38
CA GLY A 41 12.40 0.15 17.56
C GLY A 41 11.83 -1.24 17.30
N VAL A 42 12.00 -1.77 16.08
CA VAL A 42 11.49 -3.09 15.68
C VAL A 42 12.61 -4.00 15.18
N GLY A 43 12.50 -5.30 15.44
CA GLY A 43 13.50 -6.28 15.01
C GLY A 43 13.42 -6.63 13.51
N ASP A 44 12.21 -6.60 12.96
CA ASP A 44 11.93 -6.89 11.55
C ASP A 44 10.65 -6.14 11.12
N LEU A 45 10.56 -5.82 9.83
CA LEU A 45 9.39 -5.26 9.18
C LEU A 45 8.56 -6.30 8.40
N GLN A 46 9.02 -7.56 8.30
CA GLN A 46 8.33 -8.75 7.74
C GLN A 46 7.86 -8.60 6.28
N VAL A 47 6.92 -7.70 6.04
CA VAL A 47 6.20 -7.49 4.78
C VAL A 47 6.68 -6.27 3.99
N PHE A 48 7.47 -5.39 4.61
CA PHE A 48 7.92 -4.15 3.98
C PHE A 48 9.25 -4.30 3.25
N GLY A 49 9.40 -3.50 2.20
CA GLY A 49 10.66 -3.25 1.52
C GLY A 49 10.94 -1.77 1.36
N LEU A 50 12.22 -1.44 1.11
CA LEU A 50 12.60 -0.11 0.65
C LEU A 50 12.38 -0.05 -0.86
N ALA A 51 11.77 1.03 -1.33
CA ALA A 51 11.52 1.27 -2.75
C ALA A 51 11.93 2.68 -3.18
N LEU A 52 12.30 2.80 -4.45
CA LEU A 52 12.50 4.06 -5.14
C LEU A 52 11.27 4.32 -6.02
N LEU A 53 10.73 5.54 -6.00
CA LEU A 53 9.72 5.95 -6.98
C LEU A 53 10.41 6.35 -8.29
N ARG A 54 10.09 5.65 -9.38
CA ARG A 54 10.58 5.95 -10.74
C ARG A 54 9.43 5.75 -11.73
N ASP A 55 9.23 6.72 -12.61
CA ASP A 55 8.17 6.66 -13.65
C ASP A 55 6.77 6.32 -13.09
N ASN A 56 6.47 6.87 -11.90
CA ASN A 56 5.23 6.63 -11.14
C ASN A 56 5.04 5.18 -10.65
N GLU A 57 6.13 4.41 -10.52
CA GLU A 57 6.15 3.05 -10.01
C GLU A 57 7.20 2.87 -8.92
N TYR A 58 6.92 1.98 -7.97
CA TYR A 58 7.84 1.66 -6.89
C TYR A 58 8.76 0.51 -7.30
N LEU A 59 10.04 0.83 -7.46
CA LEU A 59 11.09 -0.16 -7.66
C LEU A 59 11.67 -0.56 -6.30
N PHE A 60 11.36 -1.77 -5.85
CA PHE A 60 11.94 -2.31 -4.62
C PHE A 60 13.46 -2.52 -4.77
N LEU A 61 14.19 -2.16 -3.71
CA LEU A 61 15.62 -2.37 -3.62
C LEU A 61 15.88 -3.83 -3.26
N ASP A 62 16.83 -4.44 -3.97
CA ASP A 62 17.65 -5.51 -3.42
C ASP A 62 18.56 -4.91 -2.33
N LEU A 63 18.40 -5.39 -1.10
CA LEU A 63 19.11 -4.87 0.07
C LEU A 63 20.60 -5.19 0.02
N GLU A 64 21.02 -6.19 -0.75
CA GLU A 64 22.44 -6.54 -0.95
C GLU A 64 23.14 -5.63 -1.97
N GLU A 65 22.37 -4.86 -2.74
CA GLU A 65 22.91 -3.98 -3.75
C GLU A 65 23.27 -2.60 -3.20
N LYS A 66 24.30 -2.00 -3.82
CA LYS A 66 24.73 -0.63 -3.46
C LYS A 66 23.67 0.38 -3.86
N LEU A 67 23.45 1.40 -3.03
CA LEU A 67 22.54 2.51 -3.32
C LEU A 67 22.90 3.26 -4.62
N SER A 68 24.18 3.27 -5.00
CA SER A 68 24.65 3.83 -6.27
C SER A 68 24.04 3.17 -7.51
N LYS A 69 23.58 1.91 -7.42
CA LYS A 69 22.86 1.22 -8.50
C LYS A 69 21.52 1.89 -8.81
N TYR A 70 20.81 2.31 -7.78
CA TYR A 70 19.46 2.88 -7.87
C TYR A 70 19.47 4.38 -8.15
N PHE A 71 20.31 5.12 -7.41
CA PHE A 71 20.44 6.57 -7.57
C PHE A 71 21.41 6.98 -8.70
N GLY A 72 22.19 6.04 -9.24
CA GLY A 72 23.08 6.32 -10.38
C GLY A 72 24.11 7.42 -10.10
N LYS A 73 24.43 8.23 -11.12
CA LYS A 73 25.51 9.24 -11.07
C LYS A 73 25.29 10.33 -10.02
N ILE A 74 24.04 10.65 -9.67
CA ILE A 74 23.75 11.69 -8.68
C ILE A 74 24.21 11.29 -7.27
N TRP A 75 24.26 9.99 -6.96
CA TRP A 75 24.77 9.47 -5.68
C TRP A 75 26.18 9.97 -5.33
N SER A 76 27.04 10.07 -6.35
CA SER A 76 28.46 10.40 -6.21
C SER A 76 28.75 11.91 -6.21
N ARG A 77 27.75 12.79 -6.44
CA ARG A 77 27.96 14.25 -6.53
C ARG A 77 28.17 14.90 -5.18
N LYS A 78 29.26 15.64 -4.96
CA LYS A 78 29.66 16.15 -3.63
C LYS A 78 28.59 17.02 -2.95
N SER A 79 27.87 17.84 -3.71
CA SER A 79 26.79 18.70 -3.21
C SER A 79 25.47 18.35 -3.89
N LEU A 80 24.44 18.14 -3.08
CA LEU A 80 23.04 18.06 -3.51
C LEU A 80 22.22 18.88 -2.52
N SER A 81 21.35 19.75 -3.04
CA SER A 81 20.38 20.49 -2.23
C SER A 81 19.23 19.61 -1.73
N VAL A 82 19.00 18.47 -2.39
CA VAL A 82 17.84 17.59 -2.14
C VAL A 82 18.30 16.24 -1.55
N PRO A 83 17.63 15.71 -0.52
CA PRO A 83 17.93 14.39 0.03
C PRO A 83 17.60 13.28 -0.98
N PHE A 84 18.28 12.15 -0.87
CA PHE A 84 17.87 10.94 -1.57
C PHE A 84 16.63 10.37 -0.89
N ILE A 85 15.55 10.16 -1.65
CA ILE A 85 14.27 9.70 -1.10
C ILE A 85 14.09 8.22 -1.40
N LEU A 86 13.79 7.45 -0.37
CA LEU A 86 13.26 6.08 -0.45
C LEU A 86 11.89 6.04 0.23
N PHE A 87 11.12 5.01 -0.10
CA PHE A 87 9.80 4.77 0.46
C PHE A 87 9.80 3.42 1.14
N LEU A 88 9.29 3.34 2.35
CA LEU A 88 8.97 2.07 2.98
C LEU A 88 7.57 1.65 2.51
N ARG A 89 7.50 0.59 1.71
CA ARG A 89 6.25 0.12 1.07
C ARG A 89 6.02 -1.36 1.35
N VAL A 90 4.77 -1.78 1.34
CA VAL A 90 4.41 -3.20 1.46
C VAL A 90 4.86 -3.91 0.20
N LYS A 91 5.72 -4.92 0.37
CA LYS A 91 6.22 -5.80 -0.68
C LYS A 91 5.39 -7.09 -0.77
N PHE A 92 4.93 -7.60 0.38
CA PHE A 92 4.13 -8.81 0.47
C PHE A 92 2.87 -8.53 1.27
N TYR A 93 1.71 -8.65 0.63
CA TYR A 93 0.43 -8.51 1.35
C TYR A 93 0.16 -9.79 2.14
N LEU A 94 -0.49 -9.66 3.28
CA LEU A 94 -0.95 -10.77 4.11
C LEU A 94 -2.47 -10.73 4.24
N GLU A 95 -3.08 -11.90 4.24
CA GLU A 95 -4.54 -12.07 4.41
C GLU A 95 -4.99 -11.72 5.83
N SER A 96 -4.09 -11.88 6.82
CA SER A 96 -4.40 -11.62 8.22
C SER A 96 -3.32 -10.77 8.87
N GLY A 97 -3.73 -9.63 9.44
CA GLY A 97 -2.86 -8.77 10.23
C GLY A 97 -2.30 -9.45 11.48
N LEU A 98 -2.90 -10.55 11.95
CA LEU A 98 -2.42 -11.34 13.08
C LEU A 98 -1.08 -12.03 12.80
N LEU A 99 -0.75 -12.24 11.52
CA LEU A 99 0.54 -12.80 11.11
C LEU A 99 1.68 -11.80 11.30
N ILE A 100 1.38 -10.50 11.47
CA ILE A 100 2.38 -9.47 11.73
C ILE A 100 2.62 -9.37 13.24
N LEU A 101 3.76 -9.88 13.70
CA LEU A 101 4.05 -9.99 15.13
C LEU A 101 4.21 -8.66 15.88
N SER A 102 4.69 -7.61 15.22
CA SER A 102 4.95 -6.31 15.86
C SER A 102 3.76 -5.37 15.69
N SER A 103 3.25 -4.83 16.80
CA SER A 103 2.17 -3.83 16.79
C SER A 103 2.53 -2.57 16.01
N LYS A 104 3.82 -2.17 16.03
CA LYS A 104 4.31 -1.05 15.23
C LYS A 104 4.25 -1.36 13.72
N VAL A 105 4.57 -2.60 13.33
CA VAL A 105 4.50 -3.04 11.94
C VAL A 105 3.04 -3.20 11.49
N GLN A 106 2.15 -3.69 12.36
CA GLN A 106 0.70 -3.70 12.11
C GLN A 106 0.18 -2.29 11.84
N GLN A 107 0.58 -1.29 12.64
CA GLN A 107 0.23 0.10 12.42
C GLN A 107 0.71 0.63 11.06
N LEU A 108 1.96 0.35 10.67
CA LEU A 108 2.47 0.75 9.35
C LEU A 108 1.71 0.06 8.21
N TYR A 109 1.34 -1.21 8.38
CA TYR A 109 0.59 -1.98 7.40
C TYR A 109 -0.84 -1.44 7.24
N TYR A 110 -1.47 -1.09 8.36
CA TYR A 110 -2.75 -0.37 8.39
C TYR A 110 -2.70 0.94 7.61
N TRP A 111 -1.66 1.76 7.83
CA TRP A 111 -1.50 3.02 7.10
C TRP A 111 -1.33 2.81 5.60
N GLU A 112 -0.55 1.81 5.18
CA GLU A 112 -0.45 1.47 3.76
C GLU A 112 -1.82 1.11 3.17
N LEU A 113 -2.54 0.16 3.79
CA LEU A 113 -3.83 -0.29 3.28
C LEU A 113 -4.87 0.83 3.26
N ARG A 114 -4.85 1.74 4.25
CA ARG A 114 -5.69 2.96 4.22
C ARG A 114 -5.44 3.82 3.01
N GLN A 115 -4.18 4.10 2.70
CA GLN A 115 -3.87 4.87 1.49
C GLN A 115 -4.37 4.13 0.25
N LYS A 116 -4.25 2.80 0.17
CA LYS A 116 -4.77 2.03 -0.96
C LYS A 116 -6.29 2.07 -1.06
N ALA A 117 -7.01 1.94 0.05
CA ALA A 117 -8.47 2.04 0.10
C ALA A 117 -8.97 3.41 -0.40
N LEU A 118 -8.31 4.50 -0.01
CA LEU A 118 -8.67 5.86 -0.48
C LEU A 118 -8.48 6.05 -2.00
N HIS A 119 -7.59 5.27 -2.63
CA HIS A 119 -7.34 5.31 -4.08
C HIS A 119 -8.09 4.21 -4.85
N SER A 120 -8.79 3.31 -4.15
CA SER A 120 -9.49 2.17 -4.73
C SER A 120 -10.57 2.59 -5.71
N GLN A 121 -10.74 1.79 -6.77
CA GLN A 121 -11.79 1.91 -7.77
C GLN A 121 -12.83 0.78 -7.68
N SER A 122 -12.87 0.04 -6.57
CA SER A 122 -13.80 -1.07 -6.32
C SER A 122 -15.23 -0.58 -6.03
N ARG A 123 -15.87 0.09 -6.99
CA ARG A 123 -17.17 0.75 -6.83
C ARG A 123 -18.32 -0.18 -6.42
N HIS A 124 -18.20 -1.47 -6.73
CA HIS A 124 -19.20 -2.48 -6.39
C HIS A 124 -19.14 -2.92 -4.92
N GLN A 125 -18.10 -2.55 -4.16
CA GLN A 125 -17.90 -2.91 -2.76
C GLN A 125 -18.19 -1.75 -1.80
N GLU A 126 -19.19 -0.91 -2.12
CA GLU A 126 -19.50 0.28 -1.33
C GLU A 126 -19.67 0.00 0.18
N ALA A 127 -20.41 -1.06 0.54
CA ALA A 127 -20.63 -1.43 1.94
C ALA A 127 -19.32 -1.70 2.71
N LEU A 128 -18.31 -2.26 2.03
CA LEU A 128 -17.00 -2.52 2.63
C LEU A 128 -16.29 -1.21 3.00
N PHE A 129 -16.46 -0.12 2.23
CA PHE A 129 -15.85 1.16 2.57
C PHE A 129 -16.44 1.77 3.84
N PHE A 130 -17.72 1.53 4.13
CA PHE A 130 -18.32 1.95 5.40
C PHE A 130 -17.75 1.17 6.59
N GLN A 131 -17.52 -0.14 6.42
CA GLN A 131 -16.86 -0.97 7.44
C GLN A 131 -15.42 -0.49 7.68
N LEU A 132 -14.66 -0.28 6.60
CA LEU A 132 -13.30 0.25 6.66
C LEU A 132 -13.26 1.61 7.36
N ALA A 133 -14.20 2.51 7.04
CA ALA A 133 -14.28 3.82 7.68
C ALA A 133 -14.58 3.70 9.18
N ALA A 134 -15.53 2.86 9.59
CA ALA A 134 -15.85 2.63 10.99
C ALA A 134 -14.64 2.07 11.77
N SER A 135 -13.98 1.05 11.23
CA SER A 135 -12.78 0.45 11.83
C SER A 135 -11.61 1.45 11.91
N ALA A 136 -11.44 2.29 10.88
CA ALA A 136 -10.40 3.31 10.87
C ALA A 136 -10.69 4.46 11.85
N LEU A 137 -11.94 4.90 11.97
CA LEU A 137 -12.35 5.89 12.98
C LEU A 137 -12.06 5.35 14.39
N GLN A 138 -12.47 4.12 14.70
CA GLN A 138 -12.20 3.50 15.99
C GLN A 138 -10.69 3.35 16.26
N ALA A 139 -9.89 3.07 15.23
CA ALA A 139 -8.44 2.97 15.35
C ALA A 139 -7.73 4.33 15.56
N ASP A 140 -8.24 5.39 14.94
CA ASP A 140 -7.62 6.71 14.93
C ASP A 140 -8.06 7.58 16.12
N VAL A 141 -9.36 7.57 16.44
CA VAL A 141 -9.97 8.47 17.43
C VAL A 141 -10.50 7.74 18.66
N GLY A 142 -10.65 6.41 18.63
CA GLY A 142 -11.22 5.63 19.73
C GLY A 142 -12.74 5.74 19.80
N ASP A 143 -13.32 5.44 20.96
CA ASP A 143 -14.77 5.42 21.15
C ASP A 143 -15.42 6.77 20.80
N LEU A 144 -16.46 6.72 19.96
CA LEU A 144 -17.29 7.89 19.70
C LEU A 144 -17.89 8.44 21.01
N GLU A 145 -17.52 9.66 21.39
CA GLU A 145 -18.06 10.33 22.57
C GLU A 145 -19.59 10.49 22.46
N ARG A 146 -20.32 10.07 23.50
CA ARG A 146 -21.75 10.43 23.62
C ARG A 146 -21.81 11.79 24.30
N GLN A 147 -22.48 12.76 23.69
CA GLN A 147 -22.90 13.94 24.44
C GLN A 147 -23.88 13.47 25.54
N GLU A 148 -23.47 13.62 26.79
CA GLU A 148 -24.34 13.38 27.94
C GLU A 148 -25.38 14.51 28.02
N GLY A 149 -26.62 14.22 27.61
CA GLY A 149 -27.73 15.15 27.74
C GLY A 149 -28.60 15.28 26.48
N GLY A 150 -29.39 14.24 26.20
CA GLY A 150 -30.79 14.34 25.78
C GLY A 150 -31.23 15.13 24.53
N GLU A 151 -30.35 15.78 23.79
CA GLU A 151 -30.68 16.42 22.53
C GLU A 151 -29.64 16.00 21.49
N GLU A 152 -30.09 15.26 20.47
CA GLU A 152 -29.31 14.94 19.27
C GLU A 152 -29.03 16.23 18.49
N LYS A 153 -28.22 17.13 19.06
CA LYS A 153 -27.77 18.32 18.36
C LYS A 153 -26.77 17.87 17.32
N GLN A 154 -27.06 18.32 16.11
CA GLN A 154 -26.37 18.14 14.84
C GLN A 154 -24.87 18.53 14.84
N GLU A 155 -24.29 18.83 16.00
CA GLU A 155 -22.86 19.10 16.22
C GLU A 155 -22.02 17.81 16.22
N SER A 156 -22.61 16.62 16.40
CA SER A 156 -21.91 15.35 16.15
C SER A 156 -21.59 15.10 14.66
N MET A 157 -22.07 15.97 13.76
CA MET A 157 -22.01 15.74 12.32
C MET A 157 -20.64 16.04 11.70
N GLN A 158 -19.64 16.55 12.44
CA GLN A 158 -18.31 16.89 11.89
C GLN A 158 -17.11 16.50 12.77
N TYR A 159 -17.16 15.37 13.49
CA TYR A 159 -15.96 14.88 14.22
C TYR A 159 -14.90 14.23 13.30
N PHE A 160 -15.20 14.02 12.02
CA PHE A 160 -14.26 13.49 11.04
C PHE A 160 -14.45 14.11 9.66
N LEU A 161 -13.41 14.07 8.82
CA LEU A 161 -13.46 14.48 7.43
C LEU A 161 -13.66 13.25 6.52
N PRO A 162 -14.74 13.14 5.74
CA PRO A 162 -14.97 11.99 4.86
C PRO A 162 -13.79 11.69 3.92
N GLU A 163 -13.05 12.71 3.50
CA GLU A 163 -11.89 12.61 2.61
C GLU A 163 -10.72 11.78 3.21
N ASP A 164 -10.65 11.63 4.53
CA ASP A 164 -9.63 10.83 5.21
C ASP A 164 -10.01 9.34 5.35
N TYR A 165 -11.27 8.98 5.04
CA TYR A 165 -11.82 7.64 5.27
C TYR A 165 -12.50 7.01 4.04
N PHE A 166 -12.93 7.83 3.07
CA PHE A 166 -13.65 7.37 1.88
C PHE A 166 -12.96 7.79 0.58
N PRO A 167 -12.97 6.94 -0.48
CA PRO A 167 -12.40 7.31 -1.76
C PRO A 167 -13.22 8.43 -2.45
N PRO A 168 -12.58 9.28 -3.28
CA PRO A 168 -13.26 10.42 -3.92
C PRO A 168 -14.51 10.05 -4.72
N TRP A 169 -14.52 8.88 -5.39
CA TRP A 169 -15.67 8.44 -6.17
C TRP A 169 -16.91 8.19 -5.30
N LEU A 170 -16.72 7.70 -4.06
CA LEU A 170 -17.82 7.39 -3.15
C LEU A 170 -18.37 8.66 -2.51
N ILE A 171 -17.48 9.59 -2.14
CA ILE A 171 -17.86 10.93 -1.69
C ILE A 171 -18.67 11.65 -2.76
N ASN A 172 -18.25 11.58 -4.02
CA ASN A 172 -18.98 12.19 -5.13
C ASN A 172 -20.31 11.48 -5.43
N HIS A 173 -20.40 10.17 -5.19
CA HIS A 173 -21.61 9.39 -5.44
C HIS A 173 -22.70 9.61 -4.38
N ARG A 174 -22.34 9.57 -3.10
CA ARG A 174 -23.28 9.68 -1.97
C ARG A 174 -23.41 11.09 -1.40
N GLY A 175 -22.39 11.92 -1.57
CA GLY A 175 -22.29 13.23 -0.96
C GLY A 175 -21.74 13.20 0.47
N ARG A 176 -20.99 14.24 0.85
CA ARG A 176 -20.35 14.35 2.17
C ARG A 176 -21.35 14.23 3.32
N ASN A 177 -22.50 14.89 3.22
CA ASN A 177 -23.52 14.90 4.27
C ASN A 177 -24.08 13.49 4.54
N PHE A 178 -24.23 12.67 3.50
CA PHE A 178 -24.67 11.29 3.66
C PHE A 178 -23.65 10.48 4.48
N LEU A 179 -22.36 10.62 4.16
CA LEU A 179 -21.30 9.90 4.87
C LEU A 179 -21.21 10.33 6.35
N LEU A 180 -21.30 11.63 6.61
CA LEU A 180 -21.29 12.19 7.97
C LEU A 180 -22.50 11.73 8.79
N GLN A 181 -23.65 11.53 8.16
CA GLN A 181 -24.87 11.08 8.84
C GLN A 181 -24.84 9.57 9.17
N HIS A 182 -24.31 8.73 8.27
CA HIS A 182 -24.46 7.27 8.38
C HIS A 182 -23.24 6.56 8.98
N SER A 183 -22.04 7.09 8.82
CA SER A 183 -20.82 6.47 9.39
C SER A 183 -20.80 6.41 10.92
N PRO A 184 -21.33 7.40 11.68
CA PRO A 184 -21.31 7.36 13.14
C PRO A 184 -22.06 6.17 13.76
N ALA A 185 -23.11 5.67 13.11
CA ALA A 185 -23.83 4.49 13.59
C ALA A 185 -22.91 3.26 13.62
N LEU A 186 -22.22 2.98 12.52
CA LEU A 186 -21.27 1.86 12.41
C LEU A 186 -20.04 2.06 13.30
N HIS A 187 -19.52 3.29 13.41
CA HIS A 187 -18.45 3.58 14.35
C HIS A 187 -18.88 3.30 15.80
N GLY A 188 -20.10 3.70 16.17
CA GLY A 188 -20.67 3.47 17.49
C GLY A 188 -20.85 1.98 17.86
N GLU A 189 -21.04 1.11 16.87
CA GLU A 189 -21.08 -0.36 17.08
C GLU A 189 -19.73 -0.93 17.55
N LEU A 190 -18.62 -0.24 17.26
CA LEU A 190 -17.27 -0.66 17.66
C LEU A 190 -16.85 -0.13 19.04
N ARG A 191 -17.75 0.54 19.77
CA ARG A 191 -17.46 1.07 21.11
C ARG A 191 -16.90 0.00 22.04
N GLY A 192 -15.86 0.37 22.78
CA GLY A 192 -15.12 -0.51 23.69
C GLY A 192 -14.06 -1.35 22.98
N LEU A 193 -13.98 -1.33 21.65
CA LEU A 193 -12.92 -1.99 20.90
C LEU A 193 -11.64 -1.14 20.97
N PRO A 194 -10.52 -1.66 21.54
CA PRO A 194 -9.31 -0.86 21.64
C PRO A 194 -8.70 -0.60 20.26
N PRO A 195 -7.97 0.52 20.06
CA PRO A 195 -7.40 0.91 18.77
C PRO A 195 -6.56 -0.19 18.09
N SER A 196 -5.81 -0.98 18.86
CA SER A 196 -5.02 -2.10 18.34
C SER A 196 -5.88 -3.21 17.72
N ARG A 197 -7.09 -3.46 18.25
CA ARG A 197 -8.03 -4.44 17.72
C ARG A 197 -8.82 -3.87 16.55
N ALA A 198 -9.15 -2.58 16.59
CA ALA A 198 -9.73 -1.86 15.45
C ALA A 198 -8.80 -1.89 14.23
N ILE A 199 -7.49 -1.72 14.43
CA ILE A 199 -6.46 -1.93 13.39
C ILE A 199 -6.56 -3.34 12.80
N LEU A 200 -6.59 -4.38 13.63
CA LEU A 200 -6.67 -5.76 13.14
C LEU A 200 -7.97 -6.04 12.38
N GLN A 201 -9.08 -5.45 12.82
CA GLN A 201 -10.36 -5.52 12.12
C GLN A 201 -10.29 -4.82 10.77
N TYR A 202 -9.73 -3.61 10.70
CA TYR A 202 -9.48 -2.90 9.45
C TYR A 202 -8.66 -3.74 8.49
N LEU A 203 -7.55 -4.35 8.97
CA LEU A 203 -6.68 -5.18 8.14
C LEU A 203 -7.42 -6.39 7.55
N LYS A 204 -8.31 -7.01 8.33
CA LYS A 204 -9.16 -8.12 7.88
C LYS A 204 -10.21 -7.69 6.85
N GLU A 205 -10.82 -6.53 7.04
CA GLU A 205 -11.78 -5.98 6.07
C GLU A 205 -11.07 -5.59 4.77
N ALA A 206 -9.91 -4.94 4.88
CA ALA A 206 -9.13 -4.47 3.74
C ALA A 206 -8.59 -5.61 2.86
N SER A 207 -8.35 -6.81 3.43
CA SER A 207 -7.99 -7.98 2.62
C SER A 207 -9.12 -8.47 1.71
N GLY A 208 -10.37 -8.10 1.99
CA GLY A 208 -11.52 -8.39 1.14
C GLY A 208 -11.73 -7.39 0.00
N LEU A 209 -10.96 -6.29 -0.04
CA LEU A 209 -11.06 -5.29 -1.09
C LEU A 209 -10.40 -5.80 -2.37
N GLN A 210 -11.16 -5.83 -3.48
CA GLN A 210 -10.74 -6.46 -4.74
C GLN A 210 -9.40 -5.91 -5.23
N ASP A 211 -9.15 -4.60 -5.10
CA ASP A 211 -7.92 -3.92 -5.50
C ASP A 211 -6.98 -3.55 -4.32
N GLY A 212 -7.33 -3.93 -3.08
CA GLY A 212 -6.61 -3.54 -1.87
C GLY A 212 -5.23 -4.19 -1.74
N ALA A 213 -5.12 -5.48 -2.07
CA ALA A 213 -3.88 -6.27 -2.00
C ALA A 213 -3.17 -6.41 -3.36
N LEU A 214 -3.41 -5.49 -4.30
CA LEU A 214 -2.81 -5.54 -5.64
C LEU A 214 -1.62 -4.58 -5.78
N THR A 215 -0.55 -5.07 -6.41
CA THR A 215 0.55 -4.25 -6.91
C THR A 215 0.52 -4.23 -8.42
N PHE A 216 0.36 -3.05 -9.02
CA PHE A 216 0.31 -2.89 -10.47
C PHE A 216 1.69 -2.58 -11.04
N TYR A 217 2.02 -3.25 -12.15
CA TYR A 217 3.19 -2.99 -12.98
C TYR A 217 2.75 -2.68 -14.41
N ARG A 218 3.21 -1.57 -14.97
CA ARG A 218 2.93 -1.21 -16.37
C ARG A 218 3.81 -1.99 -17.32
N MET A 219 3.17 -2.58 -18.32
CA MET A 219 3.80 -3.36 -19.37
C MET A 219 3.39 -2.85 -20.74
N LYS A 220 4.25 -3.08 -21.72
CA LYS A 220 3.97 -2.81 -23.13
C LYS A 220 3.52 -4.12 -23.78
N GLN A 221 2.50 -4.08 -24.62
CA GLN A 221 2.01 -5.28 -25.30
C GLN A 221 3.03 -5.80 -26.34
N GLY A 222 3.87 -4.92 -26.87
CA GLY A 222 4.99 -5.30 -27.73
C GLY A 222 6.15 -4.31 -27.72
N LYS A 223 7.33 -4.76 -28.18
CA LYS A 223 8.57 -3.96 -28.18
C LYS A 223 8.45 -2.63 -28.93
N LYS A 224 7.58 -2.55 -29.95
CA LYS A 224 7.40 -1.37 -30.80
C LYS A 224 6.43 -0.34 -30.22
N GLU A 225 5.70 -0.66 -29.16
CA GLU A 225 4.75 0.28 -28.57
C GLU A 225 5.46 1.38 -27.78
N ARG A 226 5.04 2.63 -28.03
CA ARG A 226 5.59 3.79 -27.33
C ARG A 226 5.03 3.94 -25.92
N ARG A 227 3.77 3.54 -25.68
CA ARG A 227 3.08 3.64 -24.38
C ARG A 227 2.80 2.26 -23.81
N SER A 228 2.89 2.14 -22.50
CA SER A 228 2.42 0.95 -21.78
C SER A 228 0.90 0.90 -21.87
N SER A 229 0.36 -0.22 -22.33
CA SER A 229 -1.07 -0.45 -22.55
C SER A 229 -1.63 -1.55 -21.65
N ILE A 230 -0.74 -2.30 -20.97
CA ILE A 230 -1.10 -3.43 -20.11
C ILE A 230 -0.69 -3.12 -18.66
N LEU A 231 -1.54 -3.49 -17.71
CA LEU A 231 -1.25 -3.47 -16.28
C LEU A 231 -1.25 -4.89 -15.76
N LEU A 232 -0.13 -5.31 -15.18
CA LEU A 232 -0.02 -6.56 -14.45
C LEU A 232 -0.24 -6.29 -12.97
N GLY A 233 -1.39 -6.70 -12.45
CA GLY A 233 -1.70 -6.70 -11.03
C GLY A 233 -1.24 -8.00 -10.38
N VAL A 234 -0.29 -7.91 -9.43
CA VAL A 234 0.12 -9.06 -8.62
C VAL A 234 -0.58 -8.97 -7.26
N ALA A 235 -1.31 -10.02 -6.90
CA ALA A 235 -2.14 -10.10 -5.70
C ALA A 235 -1.84 -11.38 -4.90
N LEU A 236 -2.39 -11.48 -3.70
CA LEU A 236 -2.37 -12.72 -2.92
C LEU A 236 -3.11 -13.87 -3.63
N THR A 237 -4.16 -13.55 -4.36
CA THR A 237 -5.00 -14.51 -5.08
C THR A 237 -4.38 -15.00 -6.39
N GLY A 238 -3.44 -14.25 -6.95
CA GLY A 238 -2.85 -14.56 -8.24
C GLY A 238 -2.42 -13.33 -9.03
N VAL A 239 -2.46 -13.45 -10.35
CA VAL A 239 -2.05 -12.44 -11.31
C VAL A 239 -3.23 -11.98 -12.15
N HIS A 240 -3.46 -10.68 -12.14
CA HIS A 240 -4.49 -10.00 -12.89
C HIS A 240 -3.86 -9.24 -14.05
N VAL A 241 -4.43 -9.34 -15.24
CA VAL A 241 -3.98 -8.59 -16.42
C VAL A 241 -5.09 -7.65 -16.84
N TYR A 242 -4.79 -6.36 -16.92
CA TYR A 242 -5.72 -5.34 -17.39
C TYR A 242 -5.15 -4.64 -18.63
N GLN A 243 -6.04 -4.12 -19.46
CA GLN A 243 -5.71 -3.17 -20.53
C GLN A 243 -6.16 -1.78 -20.14
N GLU A 244 -5.29 -0.79 -20.36
CA GLU A 244 -5.64 0.61 -20.20
C GLU A 244 -6.21 1.14 -21.53
N VAL A 245 -7.53 1.35 -21.58
CA VAL A 245 -8.25 1.86 -22.75
C VAL A 245 -8.89 3.20 -22.37
N GLU A 246 -8.46 4.29 -23.02
CA GLU A 246 -8.95 5.66 -22.73
C GLU A 246 -8.88 6.07 -21.25
N GLY A 247 -7.84 5.61 -20.54
CA GLY A 247 -7.66 5.88 -19.10
C GLY A 247 -8.54 5.03 -18.17
N LYS A 248 -9.29 4.06 -18.71
CA LYS A 248 -10.03 3.06 -17.94
C LYS A 248 -9.28 1.74 -17.91
N GLN A 249 -9.32 1.06 -16.77
CA GLN A 249 -8.75 -0.27 -16.58
C GLN A 249 -9.79 -1.34 -16.92
N CYS A 250 -9.56 -2.10 -17.99
CA CYS A 250 -10.41 -3.20 -18.42
C CYS A 250 -9.73 -4.52 -18.08
N ALA A 251 -10.35 -5.36 -17.24
CA ALA A 251 -9.80 -6.67 -16.92
C ALA A 251 -9.79 -7.57 -18.18
N LEU A 252 -8.64 -8.19 -18.46
CA LEU A 252 -8.46 -9.13 -19.57
C LEU A 252 -8.40 -10.57 -19.07
N PHE A 253 -7.52 -10.84 -18.12
CA PHE A 253 -7.25 -12.18 -17.61
C PHE A 253 -7.04 -12.18 -16.09
N PHE A 254 -7.36 -13.30 -15.47
CA PHE A 254 -7.02 -13.61 -14.09
C PHE A 254 -6.49 -15.03 -14.03
N PHE A 255 -5.35 -15.20 -13.38
CA PHE A 255 -4.70 -16.48 -13.15
C PHE A 255 -4.45 -16.62 -11.65
N THR A 256 -4.94 -17.69 -11.04
CA THR A 256 -4.56 -18.01 -9.66
C THR A 256 -3.10 -18.45 -9.61
N TRP A 257 -2.49 -18.43 -8.43
CA TRP A 257 -1.13 -18.97 -8.28
C TRP A 257 -1.03 -20.45 -8.66
N SER A 258 -2.11 -21.22 -8.47
CA SER A 258 -2.18 -22.63 -8.86
C SER A 258 -2.22 -22.84 -10.38
N ASP A 259 -2.67 -21.84 -11.14
CA ASP A 259 -2.75 -21.90 -12.61
C ASP A 259 -1.39 -21.65 -13.28
N ILE A 260 -0.38 -21.24 -12.51
CA ILE A 260 0.90 -20.75 -13.03
C ILE A 260 2.02 -21.69 -12.62
N GLU A 261 2.59 -22.41 -13.58
CA GLU A 261 3.70 -23.33 -13.32
C GLU A 261 5.02 -22.56 -13.20
N HIS A 262 5.26 -21.61 -14.11
CA HIS A 262 6.50 -20.85 -14.18
C HIS A 262 6.26 -19.39 -14.61
N PHE A 263 6.98 -18.48 -13.95
CA PHE A 263 7.20 -17.11 -14.41
C PHE A 263 8.63 -16.95 -14.87
N THR A 264 8.82 -16.52 -16.12
CA THR A 264 10.15 -16.16 -16.60
C THR A 264 10.17 -14.73 -17.12
N PHE A 265 11.21 -14.00 -16.73
CA PHE A 265 11.50 -12.69 -17.29
C PHE A 265 12.75 -12.83 -18.15
N GLN A 266 12.58 -12.76 -19.46
CA GLN A 266 13.68 -12.60 -20.41
C GLN A 266 13.82 -11.13 -20.75
N VAL A 267 15.01 -10.64 -21.10
CA VAL A 267 15.29 -9.20 -21.28
C VAL A 267 14.21 -8.50 -22.12
N GLY A 268 13.32 -7.76 -21.44
CA GLY A 268 12.22 -7.01 -22.05
C GLY A 268 10.92 -7.78 -22.33
N PHE A 269 10.75 -8.99 -21.80
CA PHE A 269 9.57 -9.83 -21.92
C PHE A 269 9.27 -10.59 -20.63
N LEU A 270 8.00 -10.58 -20.23
CA LEU A 270 7.48 -11.49 -19.22
C LEU A 270 6.71 -12.60 -19.94
N GLU A 271 7.05 -13.85 -19.68
CA GLU A 271 6.33 -15.02 -20.16
C GLU A 271 5.79 -15.81 -18.96
N ALA A 272 4.50 -16.13 -18.99
CA ALA A 272 3.83 -16.99 -18.02
C ALA A 272 3.33 -18.24 -18.76
N SER A 273 3.75 -19.42 -18.30
CA SER A 273 3.28 -20.70 -18.86
C SER A 273 2.18 -21.27 -17.97
N HIS A 274 1.10 -21.72 -18.61
CA HIS A 274 -0.07 -22.33 -17.96
C HIS A 274 -0.18 -23.81 -18.36
N SER A 275 -0.57 -24.68 -17.42
CA SER A 275 -0.88 -26.08 -17.72
C SER A 275 -2.20 -26.16 -18.49
N PHE A 276 -2.17 -26.73 -19.70
CA PHE A 276 -3.36 -27.33 -20.28
C PHE A 276 -3.33 -28.83 -19.95
N SER A 277 -4.21 -29.29 -19.06
CA SER A 277 -4.67 -30.67 -19.13
C SER A 277 -5.76 -30.74 -20.20
N TYR A 278 -5.36 -31.09 -21.43
CA TYR A 278 -6.30 -31.59 -22.43
C TYR A 278 -6.95 -32.86 -21.87
N VAL A 279 -8.26 -32.82 -21.63
CA VAL A 279 -9.07 -34.03 -21.58
C VAL A 279 -9.63 -34.18 -22.99
N ASP A 280 -9.03 -35.08 -23.77
CA ASP A 280 -9.65 -35.59 -24.99
C ASP A 280 -10.98 -36.24 -24.61
N LEU A 281 -12.08 -35.60 -24.99
CA LEU A 281 -13.37 -36.25 -25.07
C LEU A 281 -13.43 -36.89 -26.46
N THR A 282 -13.14 -38.19 -26.50
CA THR A 282 -13.68 -39.08 -27.54
C THR A 282 -15.14 -39.38 -27.23
#